data_AF-A0A4R4M454-F1
#
_entry.id   AF-A0A4R4M454-F1
#
_cell.length_a   1.000
_cell.length_b   1.000
_cell.length_c   1.000
_cell.angle_alpha   90.00
_cell.angle_beta   90.00
_cell.angle_gamma   90.00
#
_symmetry.space_group_name_H-M   'P 1'
#
loop_
_entity.id
_entity.type
_entity.pdbx_description
1 polymer ?
#
loop_
_entity_poly.entity_id
_entity_poly.type
_entity_poly.pdbx_seq_one_letter_code
_entity_poly.pdbx_strand_id
1 'polypeptide(L)'
;MPRWLLALAAGALVFYTDDYVIAGVLPEIAASLEVSVGTAGQLVTVFSVTVAVAAPLAAVATARVPRRTLLVSAALVFTAANAGAAVSPTFSALVALRITAALAAAAATPAMFATAARLAAPERTGRAVAAVAFGVTGAIAFGVPAGAWIGGAVGWRATFAVMAAGGALVALGFFTTLPRCEAEQDALPVRAQLAVLGRPAISFGLLANVVLMFGSMMLLSYLAPFTAALANADVTDRGVFFACSGLAGMVGIWAGGRATDAWGADRTLVAGVGAFLATMVALTALWPLRPISVLPLVVIVTIWGGAAFWNSPAVQARLHDLAGPVATQALALNTSGTYIGVAIGGAVGGAVLDTAGPGLLPLISGMAGVVALALFIAAVRPVEASSSAAVVDE
;
A
#
# COMPACT_ATOMS: atom_id res chain seq x y z
N MET A 1 9.11 25.30 1.98
CA MET A 1 8.39 24.68 0.84
C MET A 1 7.21 25.57 0.46
N PRO A 2 6.80 25.64 -0.82
CA PRO A 2 5.59 26.36 -1.23
C PRO A 2 4.35 25.82 -0.49
N ARG A 3 3.38 26.68 -0.19
CA ARG A 3 2.16 26.30 0.56
C ARG A 3 1.36 25.20 -0.15
N TRP A 4 1.28 25.25 -1.49
CA TRP A 4 0.61 24.22 -2.29
C TRP A 4 1.28 22.85 -2.16
N LEU A 5 2.61 22.81 -2.05
CA LEU A 5 3.34 21.55 -1.93
C LEU A 5 3.15 20.93 -0.55
N LEU A 6 3.09 21.76 0.49
CA LEU A 6 2.73 21.31 1.84
C LEU A 6 1.31 20.75 1.88
N ALA A 7 0.35 21.38 1.19
CA ALA A 7 -1.01 20.87 1.09
C ALA A 7 -1.06 19.49 0.41
N LEU A 8 -0.32 19.30 -0.70
CA LEU A 8 -0.22 18.00 -1.38
C LEU A 8 0.44 16.93 -0.51
N ALA A 9 1.54 17.26 0.18
CA ALA A 9 2.18 16.34 1.11
C ALA A 9 1.28 15.97 2.30
N ALA A 10 0.54 16.94 2.85
CA ALA A 10 -0.44 16.70 3.91
C ALA A 10 -1.61 15.83 3.42
N GLY A 11 -2.08 16.03 2.18
CA GLY A 11 -3.11 15.20 1.57
C GLY A 11 -2.67 13.75 1.41
N ALA A 12 -1.45 13.52 0.92
CA ALA A 12 -0.84 12.20 0.86
C ALA A 12 -0.74 11.57 2.26
N LEU A 13 -0.28 12.32 3.26
CA LEU A 13 -0.20 11.83 4.64
C LEU A 13 -1.57 11.43 5.20
N VAL A 14 -2.61 12.25 5.03
CA VAL A 14 -3.95 11.94 5.55
C VAL A 14 -4.56 10.72 4.85
N PHE A 15 -4.55 10.68 3.51
CA PHE A 15 -5.19 9.59 2.76
C PHE A 15 -4.50 8.24 2.99
N TYR A 16 -3.16 8.22 3.04
CA TYR A 16 -2.44 6.97 3.31
C TYR A 16 -2.47 6.56 4.77
N THR A 17 -2.60 7.50 5.71
CA THR A 17 -2.84 7.15 7.11
C THR A 17 -4.18 6.42 7.22
N ASP A 18 -5.24 6.95 6.63
CA ASP A 18 -6.57 6.30 6.65
C ASP A 18 -6.60 4.94 5.96
N ASP A 19 -5.84 4.75 4.87
CA ASP A 19 -5.71 3.46 4.18
C ASP A 19 -5.20 2.38 5.15
N TYR A 20 -4.06 2.65 5.80
CA TYR A 20 -3.35 1.66 6.60
C TYR A 20 -3.77 1.59 8.08
N VAL A 21 -4.35 2.65 8.65
CA VAL A 21 -4.67 2.71 10.09
C VAL A 21 -5.69 1.65 10.51
N ILE A 22 -6.55 1.20 9.58
CA ILE A 22 -7.56 0.18 9.86
C ILE A 22 -6.93 -1.08 10.44
N ALA A 23 -5.80 -1.54 9.89
CA ALA A 23 -5.10 -2.74 10.38
C ALA A 23 -4.79 -2.65 11.89
N GLY A 24 -4.44 -1.45 12.36
CA GLY A 24 -4.12 -1.18 13.75
C GLY A 24 -5.33 -1.14 14.67
N VAL A 25 -6.55 -0.97 14.16
CA VAL A 25 -7.80 -0.85 14.96
C VAL A 25 -8.84 -1.94 14.65
N LEU A 26 -8.46 -2.96 13.86
CA LEU A 26 -9.33 -4.08 13.49
C LEU A 26 -9.95 -4.80 14.70
N PRO A 27 -9.20 -5.13 15.77
CA PRO A 27 -9.77 -5.80 16.94
C PRO A 27 -10.89 -4.97 17.61
N GLU A 28 -10.72 -3.66 17.71
CA GLU A 28 -11.69 -2.75 18.31
C GLU A 28 -12.94 -2.60 17.43
N ILE A 29 -12.78 -2.53 16.11
CA ILE A 29 -13.91 -2.52 15.17
C ILE A 29 -14.72 -3.81 15.34
N ALA A 30 -14.03 -4.95 15.28
CA ALA A 30 -14.62 -6.28 15.40
C ALA A 30 -15.44 -6.44 16.69
N ALA A 31 -14.84 -6.08 17.84
CA ALA A 31 -15.51 -6.12 19.13
C ALA A 31 -16.73 -5.20 19.19
N SER A 32 -16.62 -3.97 18.68
CA SER A 32 -17.69 -2.97 18.79
C SER A 32 -18.89 -3.18 17.85
N LEU A 33 -18.68 -3.87 16.73
CA LEU A 33 -19.71 -4.15 15.72
C LEU A 33 -20.14 -5.61 15.75
N GLU A 34 -19.66 -6.37 16.74
CA GLU A 34 -19.99 -7.79 16.98
C GLU A 34 -19.75 -8.67 15.74
N VAL A 35 -18.62 -8.45 15.06
CA VAL A 35 -18.17 -9.26 13.92
C VAL A 35 -16.82 -9.91 14.22
N SER A 36 -16.45 -10.96 13.47
CA SER A 36 -15.12 -11.55 13.59
C SER A 36 -14.02 -10.58 13.13
N VAL A 37 -12.79 -10.78 13.59
CA VAL A 37 -11.63 -9.98 13.13
C VAL A 37 -11.36 -10.20 11.64
N GLY A 38 -11.57 -11.42 11.12
CA GLY A 38 -11.48 -11.68 9.68
C GLY A 38 -12.58 -10.99 8.86
N THR A 39 -13.78 -10.85 9.41
CA THR A 39 -14.85 -10.03 8.82
C THR A 39 -14.46 -8.55 8.83
N ALA A 40 -13.97 -8.02 9.96
CA ALA A 40 -13.49 -6.65 10.04
C ALA A 40 -12.36 -6.37 9.04
N GLY A 41 -11.47 -7.35 8.84
CA GLY A 41 -10.39 -7.30 7.84
C GLY A 41 -10.87 -7.12 6.40
N GLN A 42 -12.13 -7.43 6.09
CA GLN A 42 -12.71 -7.13 4.76
C GLN A 42 -12.80 -5.62 4.49
N LEU A 43 -12.71 -4.75 5.51
CA LEU A 43 -12.57 -3.30 5.30
C LEU A 43 -11.27 -2.95 4.57
N VAL A 44 -10.18 -3.69 4.83
CA VAL A 44 -8.90 -3.55 4.10
C VAL A 44 -9.06 -4.07 2.68
N THR A 45 -9.69 -5.24 2.52
CA THR A 45 -9.94 -5.84 1.21
C THR A 45 -10.78 -4.95 0.32
N VAL A 46 -11.93 -4.48 0.79
CA VAL A 46 -12.86 -3.69 -0.02
C VAL A 46 -12.26 -2.34 -0.41
N PHE A 47 -11.53 -1.70 0.51
CA PHE A 47 -10.81 -0.47 0.21
C PHE A 47 -9.76 -0.72 -0.89
N SER A 48 -8.98 -1.79 -0.75
CA SER A 48 -7.92 -2.13 -1.70
C SER A 48 -8.44 -2.51 -3.09
N VAL A 49 -9.50 -3.33 -3.17
CA VAL A 49 -10.18 -3.63 -4.45
C VAL A 49 -10.71 -2.35 -5.09
N THR A 50 -11.31 -1.48 -4.28
CA THR A 50 -11.85 -0.21 -4.78
C THR A 50 -10.74 0.65 -5.34
N VAL A 51 -9.60 0.82 -4.65
CA VAL A 51 -8.47 1.60 -5.18
C VAL A 51 -7.89 0.97 -6.44
N ALA A 52 -7.68 -0.36 -6.45
CA ALA A 52 -7.12 -1.08 -7.60
C ALA A 52 -7.93 -0.87 -8.89
N VAL A 53 -9.26 -0.86 -8.77
CA VAL A 53 -10.16 -0.68 -9.92
C VAL A 53 -10.39 0.80 -10.22
N ALA A 54 -10.58 1.62 -9.20
CA ALA A 54 -10.99 3.01 -9.36
C ALA A 54 -9.84 3.92 -9.78
N ALA A 55 -8.60 3.68 -9.37
CA ALA A 55 -7.47 4.54 -9.72
C ALA A 55 -7.27 4.72 -11.24
N PRO A 56 -7.18 3.64 -12.06
CA PRO A 56 -7.04 3.80 -13.51
C PRO A 56 -8.29 4.41 -14.16
N LEU A 57 -9.48 4.09 -13.67
CA LEU A 57 -10.74 4.64 -14.18
C LEU A 57 -10.88 6.12 -13.87
N ALA A 58 -10.56 6.53 -12.64
CA ALA A 58 -10.59 7.91 -12.20
C ALA A 58 -9.57 8.75 -12.95
N ALA A 59 -8.37 8.23 -13.23
CA ALA A 59 -7.37 8.93 -14.04
C ALA A 59 -7.92 9.34 -15.42
N VAL A 60 -8.69 8.47 -16.07
CA VAL A 60 -9.32 8.76 -17.38
C VAL A 60 -10.57 9.65 -17.22
N ALA A 61 -11.48 9.29 -16.31
CA ALA A 61 -12.75 9.99 -16.14
C ALA A 61 -12.58 11.43 -15.65
N THR A 62 -11.52 11.70 -14.87
CA THR A 62 -11.25 13.01 -14.28
C THR A 62 -10.17 13.80 -15.02
N ALA A 63 -9.67 13.30 -16.16
CA ALA A 63 -8.63 13.95 -16.94
C ALA A 63 -8.96 15.41 -17.28
N ARG A 64 -10.22 15.62 -17.71
CA ARG A 64 -10.76 16.93 -18.12
C ARG A 64 -11.27 17.79 -16.94
N VAL A 65 -11.13 17.32 -15.70
CA VAL A 65 -11.54 18.09 -14.52
C VAL A 65 -10.37 18.97 -14.05
N PRO A 66 -10.59 20.27 -13.77
CA PRO A 66 -9.56 21.13 -13.20
C PRO A 66 -8.98 20.54 -11.91
N ARG A 67 -7.65 20.51 -11.78
CA ARG A 67 -6.95 19.78 -10.70
C ARG A 67 -7.36 20.24 -9.30
N ARG A 68 -7.55 21.54 -9.09
CA ARG A 68 -8.06 22.07 -7.82
C ARG A 68 -9.46 21.53 -7.51
N THR A 69 -10.36 21.52 -8.48
CA THR A 69 -11.73 21.02 -8.30
C THR A 69 -11.73 19.54 -7.95
N LEU A 70 -10.94 18.74 -8.67
CA LEU A 70 -10.78 17.31 -8.39
C LEU A 70 -10.25 17.07 -6.96
N LEU A 71 -9.15 17.71 -6.58
CA LEU A 71 -8.52 17.47 -5.28
C LEU A 71 -9.38 17.96 -4.11
N VAL A 72 -10.04 19.12 -4.25
CA VAL A 72 -10.95 19.63 -3.22
C VAL A 72 -12.19 18.74 -3.09
N SER A 73 -12.83 18.36 -4.21
CA SER A 73 -14.02 17.49 -4.17
C SER A 73 -13.70 16.13 -3.59
N ALA A 74 -12.59 15.50 -3.99
CA ALA A 74 -12.14 14.25 -3.42
C ALA A 74 -11.87 14.37 -1.91
N ALA A 75 -11.17 15.42 -1.46
CA ALA A 75 -10.93 15.64 -0.03
C ALA A 75 -12.24 15.86 0.76
N LEU A 76 -13.24 16.54 0.19
CA LEU A 76 -14.56 16.70 0.82
C LEU A 76 -15.35 15.39 0.89
N VAL A 77 -15.34 14.58 -0.18
CA VAL A 77 -15.98 13.26 -0.18
C VAL A 77 -15.31 12.33 0.83
N PHE A 78 -13.97 12.32 0.87
CA PHE A 78 -13.19 11.60 1.87
C PHE A 78 -13.53 12.05 3.30
N THR A 79 -13.66 13.36 3.52
CA THR A 79 -14.03 13.93 4.82
C THR A 79 -15.42 13.45 5.24
N ALA A 80 -16.40 13.52 4.34
CA ALA A 80 -17.77 13.09 4.63
C ALA A 80 -17.85 11.58 4.90
N ALA A 81 -17.12 10.77 4.13
CA ALA A 81 -17.04 9.33 4.34
C ALA A 81 -16.44 8.98 5.71
N ASN A 82 -15.36 9.64 6.12
CA ASN A 82 -14.73 9.42 7.42
C ASN A 82 -15.56 9.95 8.59
N ALA A 83 -16.24 11.09 8.42
CA ALA A 83 -17.18 11.60 9.42
C ALA A 83 -18.35 10.62 9.61
N GLY A 84 -18.88 10.07 8.51
CA GLY A 84 -19.87 9.00 8.54
C GLY A 84 -19.35 7.74 9.21
N ALA A 85 -18.10 7.35 8.95
CA ALA A 85 -17.47 6.17 9.53
C ALA A 85 -17.35 6.28 11.06
N ALA A 86 -16.99 7.47 11.54
CA ALA A 86 -16.88 7.77 12.97
C ALA A 86 -18.20 7.61 13.73
N VAL A 87 -19.35 7.79 13.05
CA VAL A 87 -20.69 7.63 13.66
C VAL A 87 -21.43 6.39 13.17
N SER A 88 -20.78 5.53 12.38
CA SER A 88 -21.43 4.37 11.75
C SER A 88 -21.92 3.38 12.81
N PRO A 89 -23.19 2.94 12.76
CA PRO A 89 -23.73 1.97 13.72
C PRO A 89 -23.54 0.51 13.29
N THR A 90 -23.23 0.25 12.02
CA THR A 90 -23.18 -1.11 11.46
C THR A 90 -21.96 -1.34 10.58
N PHE A 91 -21.57 -2.61 10.47
CA PHE A 91 -20.44 -3.03 9.62
C PHE A 91 -20.70 -2.75 8.13
N SER A 92 -21.91 -3.02 7.63
CA SER A 92 -22.27 -2.77 6.23
C SER A 92 -22.22 -1.29 5.85
N ALA A 93 -22.68 -0.40 6.74
CA ALA A 93 -22.54 1.04 6.54
C ALA A 93 -21.06 1.46 6.51
N LEU A 94 -20.23 0.90 7.40
CA LEU A 94 -18.80 1.17 7.43
C LEU A 94 -18.10 0.70 6.15
N VAL A 95 -18.49 -0.45 5.59
CA VAL A 95 -18.00 -0.95 4.30
C VAL A 95 -18.32 0.04 3.17
N ALA A 96 -19.56 0.54 3.08
CA ALA A 96 -19.96 1.50 2.05
C ALA A 96 -19.20 2.83 2.17
N LEU A 97 -18.98 3.30 3.39
CA LEU A 97 -18.19 4.50 3.66
C LEU A 97 -16.72 4.29 3.30
N ARG A 98 -16.16 3.10 3.53
CA ARG A 98 -14.80 2.76 3.10
C ARG A 98 -14.64 2.72 1.59
N ILE A 99 -15.62 2.17 0.86
CA ILE A 99 -15.64 2.26 -0.60
C ILE A 99 -15.64 3.73 -1.04
N THR A 100 -16.45 4.57 -0.39
CA THR A 100 -16.55 5.99 -0.73
C THR A 100 -15.22 6.74 -0.48
N ALA A 101 -14.56 6.49 0.66
CA ALA A 101 -13.25 7.05 0.97
C ALA A 101 -12.17 6.55 -0.01
N ALA A 102 -12.20 5.25 -0.37
CA ALA A 102 -11.29 4.65 -1.34
C ALA A 102 -11.42 5.28 -2.73
N LEU A 103 -12.65 5.51 -3.21
CA LEU A 103 -12.90 6.18 -4.49
C LEU A 103 -12.29 7.59 -4.52
N ALA A 104 -12.46 8.35 -3.43
CA ALA A 104 -11.88 9.68 -3.30
C ALA A 104 -10.34 9.64 -3.29
N ALA A 105 -9.74 8.75 -2.49
CA ALA A 105 -8.30 8.58 -2.42
C ALA A 105 -7.71 8.13 -3.77
N ALA A 106 -8.35 7.18 -4.45
CA ALA A 106 -7.93 6.65 -5.75
C ALA A 106 -7.91 7.74 -6.84
N ALA A 107 -8.86 8.68 -6.81
CA ALA A 107 -8.88 9.80 -7.74
C ALA A 107 -7.86 10.89 -7.39
N ALA A 108 -7.67 11.16 -6.09
CA ALA A 108 -6.83 12.26 -5.65
C ALA A 108 -5.32 11.94 -5.69
N THR A 109 -4.91 10.74 -5.31
CA THR A 109 -3.50 10.39 -5.15
C THR A 109 -2.67 10.59 -6.43
N PRO A 110 -3.05 10.01 -7.59
CA PRO A 110 -2.31 10.26 -8.83
C PRO A 110 -2.33 11.75 -9.23
N ALA A 111 -3.47 12.42 -9.01
CA ALA A 111 -3.61 13.84 -9.29
C ALA A 111 -2.71 14.72 -8.41
N MET A 112 -2.44 14.34 -7.16
CA MET A 112 -1.50 15.05 -6.28
C MET A 112 -0.07 14.99 -6.82
N PHE A 113 0.39 13.79 -7.20
CA PHE A 113 1.73 13.63 -7.78
C PHE A 113 1.87 14.36 -9.12
N ALA A 114 0.89 14.24 -10.00
CA ALA A 114 0.88 14.96 -11.28
C ALA A 114 0.85 16.49 -11.09
N THR A 115 0.04 16.98 -10.13
CA THR A 115 -0.03 18.42 -9.81
C THR A 115 1.31 18.92 -9.24
N ALA A 116 1.97 18.12 -8.40
CA ALA A 116 3.28 18.47 -7.88
C ALA A 116 4.35 18.55 -8.98
N ALA A 117 4.34 17.59 -9.91
CA ALA A 117 5.26 17.61 -11.04
C ALA A 117 5.02 18.81 -11.97
N ARG A 118 3.75 19.16 -12.23
CA ARG A 118 3.38 20.27 -13.13
C ARG A 118 3.62 21.67 -12.55
N LEU A 119 3.42 21.85 -11.24
CA LEU A 119 3.61 23.16 -10.58
C LEU A 119 5.07 23.43 -10.19
N ALA A 120 5.91 22.40 -10.20
CA ALA A 120 7.33 22.56 -9.92
C ALA A 120 8.06 23.21 -11.09
N ALA A 121 9.12 23.96 -10.80
CA ALA A 121 10.10 24.34 -11.82
C ALA A 121 10.74 23.07 -12.41
N PRO A 122 11.10 23.03 -13.71
CA PRO A 122 11.63 21.84 -14.37
C PRO A 122 12.81 21.19 -13.64
N GLU A 123 13.68 21.99 -13.01
CA GLU A 123 14.88 21.53 -12.28
C GLU A 123 14.55 21.01 -10.87
N ARG A 124 13.28 21.11 -10.44
CA ARG A 124 12.80 20.79 -9.09
C ARG A 124 11.63 19.81 -9.07
N THR A 125 11.20 19.29 -10.22
CA THR A 125 10.13 18.28 -10.34
C THR A 125 10.35 17.10 -9.40
N GLY A 126 11.56 16.51 -9.40
CA GLY A 126 11.89 15.41 -8.51
C GLY A 126 11.76 15.77 -7.02
N ARG A 127 12.15 16.99 -6.61
CA ARG A 127 12.00 17.46 -5.22
C ARG A 127 10.52 17.64 -4.83
N ALA A 128 9.68 18.11 -5.76
CA ALA A 128 8.26 18.28 -5.51
C ALA A 128 7.54 16.92 -5.40
N VAL A 129 7.85 15.99 -6.31
CA VAL A 129 7.33 14.61 -6.26
C VAL A 129 7.79 13.91 -4.97
N ALA A 130 9.08 14.04 -4.61
CA ALA A 130 9.63 13.48 -3.39
C ALA A 130 8.96 14.04 -2.13
N ALA A 131 8.58 15.32 -2.12
CA ALA A 131 7.85 15.91 -1.01
C ALA A 131 6.45 15.31 -0.82
N VAL A 132 5.73 15.02 -1.90
CA VAL A 132 4.43 14.31 -1.81
C VAL A 132 4.64 12.87 -1.34
N ALA A 133 5.65 12.18 -1.89
CA ALA A 133 6.03 10.84 -1.46
C ALA A 133 6.41 10.79 0.03
N PHE A 134 7.08 11.82 0.54
CA PHE A 134 7.40 11.95 1.96
C PHE A 134 6.15 11.98 2.84
N GLY A 135 5.04 12.54 2.35
CA GLY A 135 3.73 12.45 3.01
C GLY A 135 3.24 11.01 3.16
N VAL A 136 3.35 10.20 2.10
CA VAL A 136 3.02 8.76 2.11
C VAL A 136 3.88 8.00 3.12
N THR A 137 5.18 8.27 3.11
CA THR A 137 6.13 7.64 4.03
C THR A 137 5.86 8.05 5.49
N GLY A 138 5.54 9.33 5.72
CA GLY A 138 5.17 9.85 7.04
C GLY A 138 3.85 9.27 7.56
N ALA A 139 2.90 8.98 6.67
CA ALA A 139 1.68 8.24 7.01
C ALA A 139 2.01 6.87 7.64
N ILE A 140 2.84 6.07 6.98
CA ILE A 140 3.18 4.73 7.46
C ILE A 140 3.94 4.78 8.79
N ALA A 141 4.89 5.70 8.93
CA ALA A 141 5.76 5.74 10.11
C ALA A 141 5.19 6.45 11.33
N PHE A 142 4.33 7.45 11.14
CA PHE A 142 3.78 8.25 12.23
C PHE A 142 2.26 8.21 12.25
N GLY A 143 1.61 8.38 11.09
CA GLY A 143 0.15 8.39 10.98
C GLY A 143 -0.50 7.11 11.46
N VAL A 144 -0.04 5.95 10.97
CA VAL A 144 -0.61 4.63 11.29
C VAL A 144 -0.42 4.30 12.77
N PRO A 145 0.78 4.40 13.38
CA PRO A 145 0.94 4.16 14.82
C PRO A 145 0.12 5.13 15.67
N ALA A 146 0.09 6.42 15.32
CA ALA A 146 -0.70 7.41 16.06
C ALA A 146 -2.20 7.09 15.98
N GLY A 147 -2.70 6.75 14.79
CA GLY A 147 -4.10 6.41 14.59
C GLY A 147 -4.51 5.08 15.24
N ALA A 148 -3.62 4.09 15.27
CA ALA A 148 -3.82 2.83 15.98
C ALA A 148 -3.83 3.03 17.50
N TRP A 149 -2.96 3.91 18.01
CA TRP A 149 -2.93 4.29 19.42
C TRP A 149 -4.21 5.04 19.82
N ILE A 150 -4.65 6.03 19.02
CA ILE A 150 -5.93 6.72 19.23
C ILE A 150 -7.09 5.72 19.26
N GLY A 151 -7.09 4.78 18.31
CA GLY A 151 -8.15 3.77 18.20
C GLY A 151 -8.20 2.81 19.38
N GLY A 152 -7.04 2.43 19.92
CA GLY A 152 -6.96 1.59 21.12
C GLY A 152 -7.27 2.34 22.42
N ALA A 153 -6.84 3.61 22.56
CA ALA A 153 -6.98 4.37 23.80
C ALA A 153 -8.33 5.09 23.95
N VAL A 154 -8.87 5.63 22.86
CA VAL A 154 -10.10 6.43 22.84
C VAL A 154 -11.24 5.71 22.11
N GLY A 155 -10.91 4.74 21.27
CA GLY A 155 -11.84 3.98 20.44
C GLY A 155 -11.66 4.26 18.94
N TRP A 156 -11.86 3.25 18.12
CA TRP A 156 -11.63 3.30 16.66
C TRP A 156 -12.43 4.40 15.94
N ARG A 157 -13.58 4.82 16.49
CA ARG A 157 -14.39 5.93 15.97
C ARG A 157 -13.64 7.26 16.01
N ALA A 158 -12.81 7.48 17.04
CA ALA A 158 -11.99 8.68 17.17
C ALA A 158 -10.94 8.75 16.05
N THR A 159 -10.36 7.62 15.65
CA THR A 159 -9.42 7.54 14.52
C THR A 159 -10.06 8.06 13.24
N PHE A 160 -11.28 7.62 12.91
CA PHE A 160 -12.01 8.14 11.75
C PHE A 160 -12.39 9.62 11.87
N ALA A 161 -12.75 10.08 13.07
CA ALA A 161 -13.02 11.51 13.30
C ALA A 161 -11.77 12.38 13.08
N VAL A 162 -10.59 11.92 13.49
CA VAL A 162 -9.32 12.60 13.22
C VAL A 162 -9.01 12.60 11.72
N MET A 163 -9.25 11.50 11.00
CA MET A 163 -9.10 11.46 9.55
C MET A 163 -10.07 12.39 8.83
N ALA A 164 -11.31 12.52 9.32
CA ALA A 164 -12.28 13.49 8.80
C ALA A 164 -11.79 14.94 9.01
N ALA A 165 -11.33 15.28 10.21
CA ALA A 165 -10.76 16.59 10.50
C ALA A 165 -9.53 16.89 9.62
N GLY A 166 -8.63 15.92 9.47
CA GLY A 166 -7.48 16.02 8.56
C GLY A 166 -7.89 16.22 7.11
N GLY A 167 -8.91 15.48 6.65
CA GLY A 167 -9.49 15.63 5.31
C GLY A 167 -10.06 17.04 5.07
N ALA A 168 -10.75 17.61 6.06
CA ALA A 168 -11.29 18.97 5.97
C ALA A 168 -10.17 20.03 5.88
N LEU A 169 -9.11 19.86 6.68
CA LEU A 169 -7.93 20.72 6.63
C LEU A 169 -7.20 20.62 5.28
N VAL A 170 -7.09 19.40 4.74
CA VAL A 170 -6.52 19.16 3.41
C VAL A 170 -7.38 19.78 2.32
N ALA A 171 -8.70 19.65 2.38
CA ALA A 171 -9.63 20.29 1.45
C ALA A 171 -9.49 21.82 1.46
N LEU A 172 -9.40 22.42 2.65
CA LEU A 172 -9.14 23.85 2.82
C LEU A 172 -7.76 24.24 2.27
N GLY A 173 -6.74 23.43 2.54
CA GLY A 173 -5.39 23.61 2.00
C GLY A 173 -5.37 23.61 0.48
N PHE A 174 -5.99 22.61 -0.15
CA PHE A 174 -6.14 22.54 -1.61
C PHE A 174 -6.89 23.74 -2.16
N PHE A 175 -8.00 24.12 -1.53
CA PHE A 175 -8.80 25.25 -1.99
C PHE A 175 -8.02 26.57 -1.91
N THR A 176 -7.28 26.82 -0.83
CA THR A 176 -6.62 28.11 -0.62
C THR A 176 -5.26 28.23 -1.32
N THR A 177 -4.58 27.11 -1.58
CA THR A 177 -3.18 27.12 -2.05
C THR A 177 -3.01 26.68 -3.49
N LEU A 178 -3.88 25.81 -4.03
CA LEU A 178 -3.72 25.35 -5.41
C LEU A 178 -4.23 26.40 -6.40
N PRO A 179 -3.45 26.68 -7.47
CA PRO A 179 -3.94 27.49 -8.56
C PRO A 179 -5.11 26.79 -9.27
N ARG A 180 -5.98 27.59 -9.90
CA ARG A 180 -6.98 27.08 -10.84
C ARG A 180 -6.25 26.67 -12.12
N CYS A 181 -5.61 25.50 -12.11
CA CYS A 181 -4.99 24.95 -13.31
C CYS A 181 -6.02 24.40 -14.27
N GLU A 182 -5.74 24.56 -15.56
CA GLU A 182 -6.44 23.88 -16.64
C GLU A 182 -6.32 22.35 -16.48
N ALA A 183 -7.35 21.67 -16.99
CA ALA A 183 -7.43 20.24 -16.99
C ALA A 183 -6.35 19.60 -17.88
N GLU A 184 -6.08 18.31 -17.67
CA GLU A 184 -5.14 17.57 -18.50
C GLU A 184 -5.86 17.12 -19.77
N GLN A 185 -5.30 17.48 -20.94
CA GLN A 185 -5.99 17.25 -22.21
C GLN A 185 -5.84 15.81 -22.71
N ASP A 186 -4.74 15.13 -22.37
CA ASP A 186 -4.40 13.80 -22.88
C ASP A 186 -4.24 12.76 -21.77
N ALA A 187 -5.35 12.13 -21.36
CA ALA A 187 -5.27 10.87 -20.62
C ALA A 187 -5.20 9.70 -21.59
N LEU A 188 -4.22 8.82 -21.39
CA LEU A 188 -4.13 7.59 -22.16
C LEU A 188 -5.33 6.68 -21.86
N PRO A 189 -5.98 6.11 -22.89
CA PRO A 189 -7.11 5.22 -22.69
C PRO A 189 -6.67 3.96 -21.92
N VAL A 190 -7.57 3.43 -21.07
CA VAL A 190 -7.30 2.23 -20.25
C VAL A 190 -6.80 1.05 -21.10
N ARG A 191 -7.33 0.89 -22.33
CA ARG A 191 -6.88 -0.14 -23.27
C ARG A 191 -5.38 -0.05 -23.60
N ALA A 192 -4.86 1.17 -23.78
CA ALA A 192 -3.44 1.38 -24.05
C ALA A 192 -2.57 1.08 -22.83
N GLN A 193 -3.11 1.31 -21.62
CA GLN A 193 -2.43 0.93 -20.38
C GLN A 193 -2.37 -0.60 -20.24
N LEU A 194 -3.47 -1.31 -20.51
CA LEU A 194 -3.56 -2.77 -20.42
C LEU A 194 -2.75 -3.51 -21.49
N ALA A 195 -2.47 -2.88 -22.64
CA ALA A 195 -1.67 -3.50 -23.70
C ALA A 195 -0.28 -3.96 -23.23
N VAL A 196 0.27 -3.33 -22.18
CA VAL A 196 1.55 -3.69 -21.58
C VAL A 196 1.56 -5.10 -20.99
N LEU A 197 0.39 -5.62 -20.57
CA LEU A 197 0.23 -6.99 -20.06
C LEU A 197 0.48 -8.07 -21.13
N GLY A 198 0.51 -7.69 -22.41
CA GLY A 198 0.89 -8.60 -23.50
C GLY A 198 2.37 -9.01 -23.47
N ARG A 199 3.22 -8.32 -22.70
CA ARG A 199 4.66 -8.62 -22.62
C ARG A 199 4.94 -9.57 -21.44
N PRO A 200 5.38 -10.82 -21.68
CA PRO A 200 5.54 -11.84 -20.63
C PRO A 200 6.42 -11.39 -19.46
N ALA A 201 7.58 -10.77 -19.73
CA ALA A 201 8.50 -10.31 -18.68
C ALA A 201 7.85 -9.27 -17.74
N ILE A 202 7.03 -8.37 -18.29
CA ILE A 202 6.31 -7.37 -17.50
C ILE A 202 5.20 -8.05 -16.69
N SER A 203 4.43 -8.95 -17.29
CA SER A 203 3.35 -9.67 -16.61
C SER A 203 3.85 -10.57 -15.48
N PHE A 204 4.97 -11.28 -15.66
CA PHE A 204 5.59 -12.05 -14.58
C PHE A 204 6.11 -11.14 -13.46
N GLY A 205 6.74 -10.00 -13.77
CA GLY A 205 7.18 -9.03 -12.77
C GLY A 205 6.02 -8.40 -11.99
N LEU A 206 4.92 -8.07 -12.67
CA LEU A 206 3.70 -7.56 -12.06
C LEU A 206 3.04 -8.62 -11.16
N LEU A 207 2.93 -9.87 -11.63
CA LEU A 207 2.38 -10.97 -10.86
C LEU A 207 3.25 -11.28 -9.63
N ALA A 208 4.58 -11.26 -9.77
CA ALA A 208 5.50 -11.42 -8.66
C ALA A 208 5.26 -10.35 -7.58
N ASN A 209 5.05 -9.09 -7.99
CA ASN A 209 4.70 -8.01 -7.06
C ASN A 209 3.34 -8.23 -6.40
N VAL A 210 2.31 -8.66 -7.14
CA VAL A 210 0.99 -8.99 -6.58
C VAL A 210 1.12 -10.04 -5.49
N VAL A 211 1.86 -11.13 -5.75
CA VAL A 211 2.06 -12.23 -4.80
C VAL A 211 2.89 -11.79 -3.59
N LEU A 212 3.93 -10.98 -3.80
CA LEU A 212 4.74 -10.43 -2.71
C LEU A 212 3.93 -9.51 -1.80
N MET A 213 3.09 -8.65 -2.39
CA MET A 213 2.20 -7.74 -1.65
C MET A 213 1.09 -8.50 -0.95
N PHE A 214 0.57 -9.58 -1.53
CA PHE A 214 -0.32 -10.52 -0.87
C PHE A 214 0.28 -11.03 0.45
N GLY A 215 1.46 -11.64 0.41
CA GLY A 215 2.09 -12.17 1.62
C GLY A 215 2.46 -11.09 2.63
N SER A 216 3.02 -9.97 2.18
CA SER A 216 3.47 -8.89 3.07
C SER A 216 2.29 -8.19 3.74
N MET A 217 1.26 -7.83 2.99
CA MET A 217 0.14 -7.05 3.50
C MET A 217 -0.84 -7.89 4.30
N MET A 218 -0.91 -9.20 4.06
CA MET A 218 -1.65 -10.13 4.92
C MET A 218 -1.12 -10.10 6.36
N LEU A 219 0.19 -10.23 6.55
CA LEU A 219 0.77 -10.18 7.89
C LEU A 219 0.61 -8.80 8.52
N LEU A 220 0.79 -7.71 7.77
CA LEU A 220 0.57 -6.35 8.28
C LEU A 220 -0.87 -6.15 8.78
N SER A 221 -1.85 -6.58 7.98
CA SER A 221 -3.28 -6.41 8.27
C SER A 221 -3.68 -7.12 9.57
N TYR A 222 -3.12 -8.30 9.80
CA TYR A 222 -3.43 -9.15 10.95
C TYR A 222 -2.27 -9.22 11.95
N LEU A 223 -1.39 -8.20 11.95
CA LEU A 223 -0.24 -8.15 12.85
C LEU A 223 -0.70 -8.07 14.31
N ALA A 224 -1.69 -7.22 14.58
CA ALA A 224 -2.25 -7.06 15.92
C ALA A 224 -2.80 -8.37 16.54
N PRO A 225 -3.73 -9.11 15.87
CA PRO A 225 -4.19 -10.39 16.42
C PRO A 225 -3.08 -11.45 16.47
N PHE A 226 -2.11 -11.41 15.55
CA PHE A 226 -0.98 -12.34 15.55
C PHE A 226 -0.05 -12.12 16.77
N THR A 227 0.37 -10.88 17.03
CA THR A 227 1.28 -10.58 18.15
C THR A 227 0.58 -10.74 19.51
N ALA A 228 -0.71 -10.43 19.59
CA ALA A 228 -1.53 -10.70 20.77
C ALA A 228 -1.56 -12.21 21.08
N ALA A 229 -1.80 -13.07 20.10
CA ALA A 229 -1.83 -14.51 20.29
C ALA A 229 -0.45 -15.16 20.54
N LEU A 230 0.62 -14.55 20.02
CA LEU A 230 1.97 -15.08 20.12
C LEU A 230 2.69 -14.68 21.42
N ALA A 231 2.48 -13.45 21.90
CA ALA A 231 3.23 -12.86 23.01
C ALA A 231 2.36 -12.26 24.14
N ASN A 232 1.03 -12.41 24.08
CA ASN A 232 0.08 -11.69 24.95
C ASN A 232 0.27 -10.16 24.88
N ALA A 233 0.65 -9.67 23.70
CA ALA A 233 0.91 -8.26 23.47
C ALA A 233 -0.34 -7.40 23.69
N ASP A 234 -0.17 -6.30 24.41
CA ASP A 234 -1.24 -5.35 24.68
C ASP A 234 -1.33 -4.21 23.64
N VAL A 235 -2.15 -3.20 23.90
CA VAL A 235 -2.32 -2.02 23.03
C VAL A 235 -1.03 -1.20 22.94
N THR A 236 -0.24 -1.12 24.02
CA THR A 236 1.03 -0.40 24.06
C THR A 236 2.06 -1.09 23.18
N ASP A 237 2.19 -2.42 23.33
CA ASP A 237 3.06 -3.26 22.51
C ASP A 237 2.69 -3.18 21.03
N ARG A 238 1.39 -3.18 20.71
CA ARG A 238 0.89 -2.98 19.34
C ARG A 238 1.39 -1.66 18.75
N GLY A 239 1.29 -0.57 19.51
CA GLY A 239 1.81 0.73 19.09
C GLY A 239 3.30 0.67 18.73
N VAL A 240 4.10 -0.03 19.54
CA VAL A 240 5.54 -0.25 19.30
C VAL A 240 5.78 -1.08 18.03
N PHE A 241 5.05 -2.18 17.83
CA PHE A 241 5.20 -3.01 16.62
C PHE A 241 4.91 -2.23 15.33
N PHE A 242 3.82 -1.47 15.28
CA PHE A 242 3.50 -0.63 14.11
C PHE A 242 4.48 0.53 13.93
N ALA A 243 4.92 1.17 15.02
CA ALA A 243 5.90 2.25 14.93
C ALA A 243 7.27 1.76 14.43
N CYS A 244 7.79 0.68 15.01
CA CYS A 244 9.07 0.12 14.61
C CYS A 244 9.04 -0.45 13.19
N SER A 245 7.96 -1.16 12.81
CA SER A 245 7.82 -1.66 11.43
C SER A 245 7.65 -0.53 10.42
N GLY A 246 6.91 0.52 10.75
CA GLY A 246 6.74 1.70 9.89
C GLY A 246 8.05 2.47 9.69
N LEU A 247 8.78 2.76 10.77
CA LEU A 247 10.10 3.41 10.72
C LEU A 247 11.12 2.54 9.97
N ALA A 248 11.16 1.24 10.25
CA ALA A 248 12.02 0.31 9.52
C ALA A 248 11.64 0.26 8.03
N GLY A 249 10.34 0.32 7.71
CA GLY A 249 9.85 0.44 6.34
C GLY A 249 10.39 1.67 5.62
N MET A 250 10.41 2.85 6.28
CA MET A 250 11.02 4.06 5.70
C MET A 250 12.50 3.85 5.37
N VAL A 251 13.24 3.32 6.34
CA VAL A 251 14.68 3.02 6.18
C VAL A 251 14.87 1.98 5.08
N GLY A 252 13.98 0.99 5.01
CA GLY A 252 13.94 -0.06 3.99
C GLY A 252 13.77 0.51 2.58
N ILE A 253 12.82 1.42 2.36
CA ILE A 253 12.64 2.09 1.06
C ILE A 253 13.92 2.84 0.66
N TRP A 254 14.48 3.62 1.59
CA TRP A 254 15.67 4.42 1.31
C TRP A 254 16.91 3.55 1.03
N ALA A 255 17.14 2.55 1.88
CA ALA A 255 18.27 1.65 1.76
C ALA A 255 18.13 0.70 0.56
N GLY A 256 16.91 0.25 0.27
CA GLY A 256 16.58 -0.54 -0.92
C GLY A 256 16.78 0.24 -2.21
N GLY A 257 16.50 1.56 -2.21
CA GLY A 257 16.85 2.44 -3.34
C GLY A 257 18.37 2.51 -3.56
N ARG A 258 19.14 2.80 -2.50
CA ARG A 258 20.61 2.80 -2.58
C ARG A 258 21.20 1.45 -3.01
N ALA A 259 20.63 0.36 -2.51
CA ALA A 259 21.04 -0.99 -2.89
C ALA A 259 20.69 -1.29 -4.34
N THR A 260 19.54 -0.82 -4.83
CA THR A 260 19.16 -0.94 -6.26
C THR A 260 20.18 -0.26 -7.15
N ASP A 261 20.61 0.95 -6.79
CA ASP A 261 21.63 1.70 -7.55
C ASP A 261 23.01 1.01 -7.49
N ALA A 262 23.38 0.43 -6.34
CA ALA A 262 24.70 -0.14 -6.12
C ALA A 262 24.85 -1.60 -6.60
N TRP A 263 23.82 -2.43 -6.43
CA TRP A 263 23.84 -3.88 -6.66
C TRP A 263 22.99 -4.31 -7.86
N GLY A 264 22.16 -3.41 -8.40
CA GLY A 264 21.13 -3.71 -9.38
C GLY A 264 19.83 -4.21 -8.72
N ALA A 265 18.73 -4.10 -9.48
CA ALA A 265 17.40 -4.41 -8.97
C ALA A 265 17.23 -5.89 -8.58
N ASP A 266 17.74 -6.83 -9.37
CA ASP A 266 17.55 -8.27 -9.10
C ASP A 266 18.22 -8.73 -7.81
N ARG A 267 19.48 -8.34 -7.57
CA ARG A 267 20.19 -8.67 -6.32
C ARG A 267 19.51 -8.05 -5.11
N THR A 268 19.02 -6.82 -5.27
CA THR A 268 18.29 -6.10 -4.22
C THR A 268 16.98 -6.79 -3.87
N LEU A 269 16.23 -7.28 -4.87
CA LEU A 269 15.00 -8.07 -4.68
C LEU A 269 15.29 -9.40 -3.97
N VAL A 270 16.32 -10.13 -4.40
CA VAL A 270 16.68 -11.41 -3.76
C VAL A 270 17.03 -11.20 -2.28
N ALA A 271 17.79 -10.15 -1.96
CA ALA A 271 18.14 -9.82 -0.58
C ALA A 271 16.89 -9.45 0.26
N GLY A 272 16.02 -8.59 -0.26
CA GLY A 272 14.82 -8.15 0.45
C GLY A 272 13.79 -9.25 0.65
N VAL A 273 13.50 -10.03 -0.40
CA VAL A 273 12.61 -11.20 -0.31
C VAL A 273 13.22 -12.29 0.57
N GLY A 274 14.54 -12.50 0.53
CA GLY A 274 15.24 -13.42 1.43
C GLY A 274 15.11 -13.02 2.90
N ALA A 275 15.28 -11.73 3.22
CA ALA A 275 15.07 -11.22 4.57
C ALA A 275 13.61 -11.37 5.02
N PHE A 276 12.65 -11.05 4.15
CA PHE A 276 11.23 -11.29 4.39
C PHE A 276 10.94 -12.77 4.69
N LEU A 277 11.44 -13.69 3.86
CA LEU A 277 11.27 -15.13 4.06
C LEU A 277 11.88 -15.62 5.39
N ALA A 278 13.08 -15.14 5.73
CA ALA A 278 13.72 -15.48 7.00
C ALA A 278 12.85 -15.05 8.19
N THR A 279 12.24 -13.86 8.14
CA THR A 279 11.31 -13.42 9.19
C THR A 279 10.03 -14.28 9.24
N MET A 280 9.48 -14.70 8.10
CA MET A 280 8.29 -15.57 8.06
C MET A 280 8.59 -16.95 8.64
N VAL A 281 9.75 -17.53 8.34
CA VAL A 281 10.21 -18.80 8.91
C VAL A 281 10.41 -18.66 10.41
N ALA A 282 11.05 -17.59 10.87
CA ALA A 282 11.24 -17.33 12.30
C ALA A 282 9.90 -17.22 13.05
N LEU A 283 8.96 -16.40 12.55
CA LEU A 283 7.63 -16.24 13.15
C LEU A 283 6.84 -17.55 13.18
N THR A 284 6.94 -18.37 12.12
CA THR A 284 6.30 -19.69 12.07
C THR A 284 6.92 -20.65 13.10
N ALA A 285 8.25 -20.65 13.22
CA ALA A 285 8.97 -21.52 14.14
C ALA A 285 8.77 -21.14 15.62
N LEU A 286 8.51 -19.85 15.90
CA LEU A 286 8.20 -19.37 17.25
C LEU A 286 6.76 -19.68 17.69
N TRP A 287 5.85 -19.94 16.76
CA TRP A 287 4.44 -20.22 17.05
C TRP A 287 4.17 -21.32 18.11
N PRO A 288 4.85 -22.48 18.11
CA PRO A 288 4.67 -23.51 19.15
C PRO A 288 5.26 -23.13 20.52
N LEU A 289 6.12 -22.10 20.60
CA LEU A 289 6.80 -21.68 21.83
C LEU A 289 6.04 -20.60 22.60
N ARG A 290 4.78 -20.34 22.24
CA ARG A 290 3.95 -19.29 22.84
C ARG A 290 3.61 -19.56 24.31
N PRO A 291 3.56 -18.53 25.18
CA PRO A 291 3.85 -17.13 24.88
C PRO A 291 5.35 -16.84 24.84
N ILE A 292 5.79 -16.05 23.86
CA ILE A 292 7.18 -15.56 23.79
C ILE A 292 7.30 -14.15 24.40
N SER A 293 8.51 -13.76 24.78
CA SER A 293 8.79 -12.37 25.18
C SER A 293 8.55 -11.40 24.02
N VAL A 294 8.06 -10.19 24.34
CA VAL A 294 7.79 -9.11 23.38
C VAL A 294 9.08 -8.64 22.69
N LEU A 295 10.21 -8.63 23.39
CA LEU A 295 11.45 -8.03 22.89
C LEU A 295 11.99 -8.70 21.61
N PRO A 296 12.17 -10.04 21.52
CA PRO A 296 12.51 -10.71 20.27
C PRO A 296 11.51 -10.46 19.14
N LEU A 297 10.22 -10.37 19.47
CA LEU A 297 9.16 -10.14 18.49
C LEU A 297 9.27 -8.75 17.88
N VAL A 298 9.63 -7.72 18.68
CA VAL A 298 9.86 -6.36 18.18
C VAL A 298 10.99 -6.36 17.15
N VAL A 299 12.10 -7.06 17.44
CA VAL A 299 13.24 -7.15 16.51
C VAL A 299 12.83 -7.81 15.19
N ILE A 300 12.13 -8.95 15.25
CA ILE A 300 11.70 -9.67 14.05
C ILE A 300 10.71 -8.84 13.22
N VAL A 301 9.73 -8.20 13.87
CA VAL A 301 8.75 -7.32 13.21
C VAL A 301 9.41 -6.08 12.61
N THR A 302 10.45 -5.54 13.25
CA THR A 302 11.23 -4.41 12.72
C THR A 302 11.97 -4.81 11.46
N ILE A 303 12.68 -5.95 11.48
CA ILE A 303 13.38 -6.48 10.30
C ILE A 303 12.39 -6.76 9.18
N TRP A 304 11.26 -7.38 9.50
CA TRP A 304 10.19 -7.65 8.54
C TRP A 304 9.63 -6.36 7.92
N GLY A 305 9.34 -5.34 8.72
CA GLY A 305 8.85 -4.04 8.23
C GLY A 305 9.83 -3.41 7.25
N GLY A 306 11.13 -3.42 7.57
CA GLY A 306 12.17 -2.97 6.66
C GLY A 306 12.23 -3.79 5.36
N ALA A 307 12.23 -5.13 5.48
CA ALA A 307 12.29 -6.03 4.33
C ALA A 307 11.05 -5.94 3.42
N ALA A 308 9.86 -5.75 3.99
CA ALA A 308 8.61 -5.63 3.23
C ALA A 308 8.66 -4.43 2.28
N PHE A 309 9.16 -3.28 2.74
CA PHE A 309 9.23 -2.07 1.94
C PHE A 309 10.54 -1.88 1.16
N TRP A 310 11.60 -2.59 1.52
CA TRP A 310 12.88 -2.64 0.79
C TRP A 310 12.73 -2.98 -0.69
N ASN A 311 11.78 -3.85 -1.02
CA ASN A 311 11.58 -4.33 -2.40
C ASN A 311 11.00 -3.26 -3.33
N SER A 312 10.35 -2.21 -2.79
CA SER A 312 9.56 -1.27 -3.59
C SER A 312 10.37 -0.54 -4.67
N PRO A 313 11.54 0.06 -4.36
CA PRO A 313 12.36 0.73 -5.39
C PRO A 313 12.92 -0.25 -6.42
N ALA A 314 13.29 -1.46 -5.98
CA ALA A 314 13.85 -2.47 -6.86
C ALA A 314 12.81 -3.00 -7.86
N VAL A 315 11.57 -3.23 -7.43
CA VAL A 315 10.46 -3.58 -8.34
C VAL A 315 10.21 -2.46 -9.34
N GLN A 316 10.18 -1.20 -8.89
CA GLN A 316 9.92 -0.05 -9.75
C GLN A 316 11.04 0.16 -10.80
N ALA A 317 12.31 0.12 -10.38
CA ALA A 317 13.46 0.26 -11.27
C ALA A 317 13.49 -0.88 -12.31
N ARG A 318 13.34 -2.13 -11.86
CA ARG A 318 13.29 -3.28 -12.75
C ARG A 318 12.17 -3.17 -13.79
N LEU A 319 10.98 -2.77 -13.34
CA LEU A 319 9.84 -2.63 -14.23
C LEU A 319 10.02 -1.50 -15.23
N HIS A 320 10.63 -0.39 -14.80
CA HIS A 320 11.00 0.71 -15.67
C HIS A 320 11.96 0.23 -16.79
N ASP A 321 13.01 -0.51 -16.43
CA ASP A 321 14.01 -1.01 -17.37
C ASP A 321 13.42 -2.04 -18.35
N LEU A 322 12.57 -2.96 -17.86
CA LEU A 322 11.90 -3.97 -18.69
C LEU A 322 10.86 -3.36 -19.64
N ALA A 323 10.18 -2.29 -19.23
CA ALA A 323 9.10 -1.69 -19.98
C ALA A 323 9.58 -0.64 -21.00
N GLY A 324 10.72 0.01 -20.75
CA GLY A 324 11.32 1.00 -21.63
C GLY A 324 10.32 2.11 -22.01
N PRO A 325 9.97 2.29 -23.30
CA PRO A 325 9.03 3.33 -23.74
C PRO A 325 7.64 3.30 -23.08
N VAL A 326 7.24 2.17 -22.50
CA VAL A 326 5.93 2.02 -21.81
C VAL A 326 6.05 1.87 -20.28
N ALA A 327 7.16 2.35 -19.70
CA ALA A 327 7.41 2.28 -18.25
C ALA A 327 6.33 2.95 -17.40
N THR A 328 5.78 4.08 -17.85
CA THR A 328 4.73 4.80 -17.10
C THR A 328 3.47 3.94 -16.95
N GLN A 329 3.07 3.26 -18.02
CA GLN A 329 1.91 2.36 -18.03
C GLN A 329 2.18 1.12 -17.16
N ALA A 330 3.38 0.56 -17.24
CA ALA A 330 3.78 -0.58 -16.41
C ALA A 330 3.74 -0.22 -14.91
N LEU A 331 4.26 0.94 -14.51
CA LEU A 331 4.23 1.42 -13.12
C LEU A 331 2.81 1.71 -12.61
N ALA A 332 1.93 2.22 -13.48
CA ALA A 332 0.51 2.39 -13.16
C ALA A 332 -0.18 1.04 -12.89
N LEU A 333 0.08 0.04 -13.72
CA LEU A 333 -0.41 -1.32 -13.51
C LEU A 333 0.20 -1.97 -12.27
N ASN A 334 1.46 -1.69 -11.95
CA ASN A 334 2.10 -2.16 -10.73
C ASN A 334 1.37 -1.67 -9.48
N THR A 335 0.99 -0.39 -9.45
CA THR A 335 0.22 0.17 -8.33
C THR A 335 -1.12 -0.56 -8.16
N SER A 336 -1.83 -0.80 -9.27
CA SER A 336 -3.08 -1.56 -9.25
C SER A 336 -2.85 -3.00 -8.75
N GLY A 337 -1.78 -3.65 -9.21
CA GLY A 337 -1.36 -4.98 -8.78
C GLY A 337 -1.01 -5.04 -7.29
N THR A 338 -0.33 -4.01 -6.75
CA THR A 338 -0.06 -3.90 -5.32
C THR A 338 -1.35 -3.93 -4.51
N TYR A 339 -2.35 -3.13 -4.89
CA TYR A 339 -3.64 -3.11 -4.21
C TYR A 339 -4.45 -4.41 -4.42
N ILE A 340 -4.32 -5.08 -5.56
CA ILE A 340 -4.88 -6.43 -5.73
C ILE A 340 -4.23 -7.41 -4.74
N GLY A 341 -2.90 -7.36 -4.59
CA GLY A 341 -2.17 -8.15 -3.59
C GLY A 341 -2.65 -7.87 -2.17
N VAL A 342 -2.75 -6.59 -1.79
CA VAL A 342 -3.28 -6.16 -0.48
C VAL A 342 -4.69 -6.71 -0.26
N ALA A 343 -5.56 -6.62 -1.27
CA ALA A 343 -6.94 -7.11 -1.20
C ALA A 343 -7.02 -8.62 -0.96
N ILE A 344 -6.25 -9.40 -1.72
CA ILE A 344 -6.15 -10.85 -1.55
C ILE A 344 -5.60 -11.17 -0.15
N GLY A 345 -4.61 -10.41 0.33
CA GLY A 345 -4.01 -10.58 1.65
C GLY A 345 -4.99 -10.34 2.79
N GLY A 346 -5.79 -9.27 2.69
CA GLY A 346 -6.90 -9.01 3.61
C GLY A 346 -7.92 -10.14 3.57
N ALA A 347 -8.32 -10.59 2.39
CA ALA A 347 -9.41 -11.56 2.23
C ALA A 347 -9.00 -12.95 2.76
N VAL A 348 -7.89 -13.47 2.25
CA VAL A 348 -7.34 -14.78 2.63
C VAL A 348 -6.89 -14.78 4.09
N GLY A 349 -6.19 -13.74 4.53
CA GLY A 349 -5.77 -13.63 5.93
C GLY A 349 -6.94 -13.63 6.91
N GLY A 350 -8.05 -12.97 6.55
CA GLY A 350 -9.25 -12.95 7.38
C GLY A 350 -9.92 -14.32 7.45
N ALA A 351 -10.05 -15.00 6.31
CA ALA A 351 -10.58 -16.36 6.27
C ALA A 351 -9.71 -17.35 7.07
N VAL A 352 -8.38 -17.25 6.96
CA VAL A 352 -7.44 -18.08 7.74
C VAL A 352 -7.54 -17.76 9.23
N LEU A 353 -7.61 -16.48 9.58
CA LEU A 353 -7.72 -16.04 10.97
C LEU A 353 -8.99 -16.59 11.64
N ASP A 354 -10.13 -16.54 10.96
CA ASP A 354 -11.41 -16.98 11.50
C ASP A 354 -11.55 -18.51 11.56
N THR A 355 -10.87 -19.26 10.67
CA THR A 355 -11.00 -20.73 10.58
C THR A 355 -9.89 -21.50 11.29
N ALA A 356 -8.65 -21.02 11.22
CA ALA A 356 -7.46 -21.71 11.73
C ALA A 356 -6.66 -20.88 12.76
N GLY A 357 -7.09 -19.66 13.03
CA GLY A 357 -6.38 -18.72 13.90
C GLY A 357 -5.16 -18.05 13.23
N PRO A 358 -4.47 -17.15 13.94
CA PRO A 358 -3.42 -16.33 13.33
C PRO A 358 -2.11 -17.09 13.04
N GLY A 359 -1.96 -18.32 13.55
CA GLY A 359 -0.68 -19.05 13.49
C GLY A 359 -0.19 -19.42 12.11
N LEU A 360 -1.11 -19.61 11.15
CA LEU A 360 -0.75 -19.95 9.78
C LEU A 360 -0.40 -18.73 8.92
N LEU A 361 -0.65 -17.51 9.41
CA LEU A 361 -0.42 -16.29 8.64
C LEU A 361 1.04 -16.15 8.19
N PRO A 362 2.06 -16.30 9.06
CA PRO A 362 3.45 -16.17 8.61
C PRO A 362 3.85 -17.27 7.61
N LEU A 363 3.33 -18.49 7.78
CA LEU A 363 3.61 -19.59 6.85
C LEU A 363 3.06 -19.29 5.45
N ILE A 364 1.80 -18.86 5.35
CA ILE A 364 1.18 -18.51 4.07
C ILE A 364 1.87 -17.30 3.44
N SER A 365 2.22 -16.29 4.23
CA SER A 365 3.03 -15.15 3.79
C SER A 365 4.40 -15.60 3.26
N GLY A 366 5.05 -16.55 3.93
CA GLY A 366 6.32 -17.13 3.50
C GLY A 366 6.19 -17.90 2.18
N MET A 367 5.17 -18.73 2.02
CA MET A 367 4.90 -19.43 0.76
C MET A 367 4.69 -18.44 -0.40
N ALA A 368 3.95 -17.35 -0.16
CA ALA A 368 3.81 -16.26 -1.13
C ALA A 368 5.16 -15.64 -1.49
N GLY A 369 6.03 -15.39 -0.52
CA GLY A 369 7.39 -14.88 -0.78
C GLY A 369 8.23 -15.82 -1.66
N VAL A 370 8.13 -17.14 -1.45
CA VAL A 370 8.83 -18.14 -2.29
C VAL A 370 8.31 -18.11 -3.72
N VAL A 371 6.99 -18.07 -3.90
CA VAL A 371 6.37 -17.97 -5.22
C VAL A 371 6.74 -16.65 -5.90
N ALA A 372 6.71 -15.53 -5.18
CA ALA A 372 7.12 -14.23 -5.71
C ALA A 372 8.57 -14.23 -6.17
N LEU A 373 9.49 -14.83 -5.38
CA LEU A 373 10.89 -14.96 -5.76
C LEU A 373 11.06 -15.80 -7.03
N ALA A 374 10.35 -16.93 -7.13
CA ALA A 374 10.38 -17.78 -8.32
C ALA A 374 9.87 -17.03 -9.56
N LEU A 375 8.79 -16.26 -9.43
CA LEU A 375 8.25 -15.41 -10.51
C LEU A 375 9.21 -14.29 -10.92
N PHE A 376 9.87 -13.64 -9.95
CA PHE A 376 10.90 -12.65 -10.24
C PHE A 376 12.07 -13.25 -11.00
N ILE A 377 12.50 -14.47 -10.68
CA ILE A 377 13.56 -15.17 -11.41
C ILE A 377 13.08 -15.56 -12.81
N ALA A 378 11.85 -16.07 -12.94
CA ALA A 378 11.26 -16.44 -14.23
C ALA A 378 11.15 -15.24 -15.19
N ALA A 379 10.84 -14.05 -14.66
CA ALA A 379 10.77 -12.80 -15.44
C ALA A 379 12.12 -12.35 -16.05
N VAL A 380 13.25 -12.99 -15.69
CA VAL A 380 14.58 -12.71 -16.27
C VAL A 380 14.84 -13.48 -17.57
N ARG A 381 14.10 -14.57 -17.86
CA ARG A 381 14.37 -15.37 -19.07
C ARG A 381 13.75 -14.69 -20.30
N PRO A 382 14.55 -14.26 -21.29
CA PRO A 382 14.02 -13.96 -22.61
C PRO A 382 13.34 -15.23 -23.13
N VAL A 383 12.11 -15.09 -23.64
CA VAL A 383 11.51 -16.12 -24.49
C VAL A 383 12.24 -16.07 -25.83
N GLU A 384 13.46 -16.61 -25.86
CA GLU A 384 14.20 -16.94 -27.08
C GLU A 384 14.38 -18.46 -27.11
N ALA A 385 13.32 -19.17 -27.50
CA ALA A 385 13.41 -20.57 -27.93
C ALA A 385 12.10 -21.02 -28.61
N SER A 386 11.65 -20.33 -29.67
CA SER A 386 10.70 -20.93 -30.63
C SER A 386 10.70 -20.22 -31.99
N SER A 387 11.87 -20.02 -32.60
CA SER A 387 11.95 -19.73 -34.05
C SER A 387 13.36 -20.03 -34.59
N SER A 388 13.78 -21.29 -34.51
CA SER A 388 14.92 -21.76 -35.30
C SER A 388 14.80 -23.25 -35.56
N ALA A 389 13.73 -23.65 -36.25
CA ALA A 389 13.60 -24.97 -36.87
C ALA A 389 12.45 -24.98 -37.89
N ALA A 390 12.42 -24.04 -38.84
CA ALA A 390 11.60 -24.15 -40.06
C ALA A 390 11.94 -23.05 -41.08
N VAL A 391 13.21 -22.90 -41.47
CA VAL A 391 13.61 -22.46 -42.83
C VAL A 391 15.07 -22.90 -43.01
N VAL A 392 15.28 -24.18 -43.30
CA VAL A 392 16.39 -24.62 -44.16
C VAL A 392 15.82 -25.76 -44.97
N ASP A 393 15.22 -25.41 -46.10
CA ASP A 393 15.22 -26.19 -47.34
C ASP A 393 14.76 -25.24 -48.45
N GLU A 394 15.71 -24.83 -49.28
CA GLU A 394 15.64 -24.86 -50.76
C GLU A 394 16.93 -24.32 -51.38
#